data_AF-A0A4W5MFS4-F1
#
_entry.id   AF-A0A4W5MFS4-F1
#
_cell.length_a   1.000
_cell.length_b   1.000
_cell.length_c   1.000
_cell.angle_alpha   90.00
_cell.angle_beta   90.00
_cell.angle_gamma   90.00
#
_symmetry.space_group_name_H-M   'P 1'
#
loop_
_entity.id
_entity.type
_entity.pdbx_description
1 polymer ?
#
loop_
_entity_poly.entity_id
_entity_poly.type
_entity_poly.pdbx_seq_one_letter_code
_entity_poly.pdbx_strand_id
1 'polypeptide(L)' 'LLTHLSVKRHLDPLPPGFFYNGQQYVSFFGEKKHFHPQMDQFIAEYVEEANREIDLFNNQLEQQQHQDLFDP' A
#
# COMPACT_ATOMS: atom_id res chain seq x y z
N LEU A 1 6.28 7.35 1.92
CA LEU A 1 5.28 6.29 1.63
C LEU A 1 4.23 6.76 0.62
N LEU A 2 3.38 7.74 0.95
CA LEU A 2 2.29 8.21 0.07
C LEU A 2 2.76 8.70 -1.31
N THR A 3 3.87 9.43 -1.37
CA THR A 3 4.46 9.89 -2.64
C THR A 3 4.92 8.73 -3.53
N HIS A 4 5.54 7.71 -2.94
CA HIS A 4 5.97 6.51 -3.66
C HIS A 4 4.78 5.70 -4.19
N LEU A 5 3.76 5.51 -3.35
CA LEU A 5 2.53 4.82 -3.73
C LEU A 5 1.80 5.56 -4.83
N SER A 6 1.73 6.89 -4.74
CA SER A 6 1.19 7.75 -5.79
C SER A 6 1.97 7.59 -7.11
N VAL A 7 3.30 7.64 -7.09
CA VAL A 7 4.10 7.43 -8.32
C VAL A 7 3.85 6.05 -8.92
N LYS A 8 3.69 5.01 -8.09
CA LYS A 8 3.45 3.64 -8.58
C LYS A 8 2.04 3.43 -9.15
N ARG A 9 1.02 4.11 -8.60
CA ARG A 9 -0.40 3.85 -8.89
C ARG A 9 -1.13 5.01 -9.59
N HIS A 10 -0.48 6.13 -9.92
CA HIS A 10 -1.15 7.30 -10.52
C HIS A 10 -1.75 7.05 -11.91
N LEU A 11 -1.33 5.97 -12.58
CA LEU A 11 -1.84 5.51 -13.87
C LEU A 11 -2.91 4.43 -13.74
N ASP A 12 -3.24 4.00 -12.52
CA ASP A 12 -4.31 3.04 -12.30
C ASP A 12 -5.65 3.66 -12.78
N PRO A 13 -6.58 2.83 -13.27
CA PRO A 13 -7.87 3.32 -13.74
C PRO A 13 -8.60 4.10 -12.66
N LEU A 14 -9.12 5.27 -13.04
CA LEU A 14 -9.91 6.08 -12.13
C LEU A 14 -11.29 5.45 -11.90
N PRO A 15 -11.85 5.59 -10.68
CA PRO A 15 -13.22 5.19 -10.44
C PRO A 15 -14.18 6.02 -11.31
N PRO A 16 -15.36 5.47 -11.67
CA PRO A 16 -16.36 6.18 -12.44
C PRO A 16 -16.69 7.55 -11.84
N GLY A 17 -16.80 8.56 -12.70
CA GLY A 17 -17.08 9.93 -12.26
C GLY A 17 -15.85 10.72 -11.80
N PHE A 18 -14.64 10.17 -11.94
CA PHE A 18 -13.40 10.91 -11.77
C PHE A 18 -12.61 11.02 -13.07
N PHE A 19 -11.88 12.13 -13.22
CA PHE A 19 -10.90 12.33 -14.27
C PHE A 19 -9.68 13.09 -13.73
N TYR A 20 -8.54 12.97 -14.41
CA TYR A 20 -7.36 13.77 -14.11
C TYR A 20 -7.30 14.95 -15.09
N ASN A 21 -7.26 16.18 -14.57
CA ASN A 21 -7.30 17.39 -15.38
C ASN A 21 -5.91 17.93 -15.76
N GLY A 22 -4.84 17.17 -15.54
CA GLY A 22 -3.46 17.61 -15.72
C GLY A 22 -2.79 18.20 -14.47
N GLN A 23 -3.57 18.51 -13.42
CA GLN A 23 -3.06 19.05 -12.15
C GLN A 23 -3.58 18.28 -10.93
N GLN A 24 -4.85 17.88 -10.97
CA GLN A 24 -5.59 17.26 -9.86
C GLN A 24 -6.58 16.23 -10.39
N TYR A 25 -7.00 15.34 -9.49
CA TYR A 25 -8.14 14.47 -9.72
C TYR A 25 -9.43 15.22 -9.40
N VAL A 26 -10.38 15.18 -10.31
CA VAL A 26 -11.63 15.95 -10.21
C VAL A 26 -12.81 15.00 -10.36
N SER A 27 -13.77 15.06 -9.44
CA SER A 27 -15.04 14.34 -9.57
C SER A 27 -16.00 15.11 -10.49
N PHE A 28 -16.99 14.44 -11.06
CA PHE A 28 -18.02 15.09 -11.88
C PHE A 28 -18.85 16.12 -11.09
N PHE A 29 -18.86 16.03 -9.76
CA PHE A 29 -19.48 17.03 -8.88
C PHE A 29 -18.55 18.19 -8.50
N GLY A 30 -17.32 18.20 -9.01
CA GLY A 30 -16.35 19.27 -8.84
C GLY A 30 -15.44 19.15 -7.61
N GLU A 31 -15.51 18.04 -6.86
CA GLU A 31 -14.55 17.78 -5.79
C GLU A 31 -13.14 17.58 -6.36
N LYS A 32 -12.14 18.17 -5.72
CA LYS A 32 -10.74 18.12 -6.16
C LYS A 32 -9.90 17.35 -5.15
N LYS A 33 -9.06 16.44 -5.65
CA LYS A 33 -8.11 15.66 -4.86
C LYS A 33 -6.71 15.79 -5.46
N HIS A 34 -5.71 15.91 -4.59
CA HIS A 34 -4.29 15.92 -5.00
C HIS A 34 -3.74 14.51 -5.26
N PHE A 35 -4.39 13.49 -4.70
CA PHE A 35 -4.02 12.09 -4.85
C PHE A 35 -5.12 11.30 -5.53
N HIS A 36 -4.76 10.12 -6.04
CA HIS A 36 -5.70 9.19 -6.65
C HIS A 36 -6.91 8.96 -5.71
N PRO A 37 -8.16 8.95 -6.21
CA PRO A 37 -9.35 8.83 -5.36
C PRO A 37 -9.38 7.55 -4.51
N GLN A 38 -8.69 6.50 -4.95
CA GLN A 38 -8.55 5.22 -4.24
C GLN A 38 -7.27 5.10 -3.40
N MET A 39 -6.63 6.23 -3.04
CA MET A 39 -5.37 6.19 -2.29
C MET A 39 -5.49 5.42 -0.96
N ASP A 40 -6.60 5.55 -0.25
CA ASP A 40 -6.80 4.82 1.02
C ASP A 40 -6.82 3.30 0.81
N GLN A 41 -7.43 2.83 -0.28
CA GLN A 41 -7.40 1.42 -0.67
C GLN A 41 -5.96 0.99 -0.98
N PHE A 42 -5.22 1.77 -1.75
CA PHE A 42 -3.82 1.45 -2.09
C PHE A 42 -2.92 1.38 -0.85
N ILE A 43 -3.17 2.22 0.16
CA ILE A 43 -2.45 2.18 1.43
C ILE A 43 -2.79 0.89 2.18
N ALA A 44 -4.07 0.52 2.24
CA ALA A 44 -4.50 -0.71 2.89
C ALA A 44 -3.86 -1.94 2.24
N GLU A 45 -3.88 -2.03 0.91
CA GLU A 45 -3.20 -3.10 0.14
C GLU A 45 -1.70 -3.17 0.46
N TYR A 46 -1.02 -2.02 0.53
CA TYR A 46 0.40 -1.98 0.86
C TYR A 46 0.68 -2.48 2.28
N VAL A 47 -0.12 -2.06 3.26
CA VAL A 47 0.03 -2.49 4.67
C VAL A 47 -0.25 -3.98 4.81
N GLU A 48 -1.27 -4.50 4.13
CA GLU A 48 -1.58 -5.93 4.13
C GLU A 48 -0.41 -6.75 3.58
N GLU A 49 0.16 -6.34 2.44
CA GLU A 49 1.30 -7.04 1.85
C GLU A 49 2.53 -6.98 2.74
N ALA A 50 2.84 -5.81 3.32
CA ALA A 50 3.96 -5.66 4.25
C ALA A 50 3.80 -6.55 5.50
N ASN A 51 2.59 -6.63 6.05
CA ASN A 51 2.32 -7.52 7.19
C ASN A 51 2.49 -9.00 6.80
N ARG A 52 2.04 -9.38 5.61
CA ARG A 52 2.20 -10.74 5.09
C ARG A 52 3.68 -11.12 4.95
N GLU A 53 4.51 -10.21 4.45
CA GLU A 53 5.96 -10.42 4.36
C GLU A 53 6.58 -10.60 5.77
N ILE A 54 6.16 -9.81 6.75
CA ILE A 54 6.59 -9.93 8.15
C ILE A 54 6.17 -11.28 8.73
N ASP A 55 4.92 -11.70 8.52
CA ASP A 55 4.42 -12.98 9.02
C ASP A 55 5.19 -14.16 8.43
N LEU A 56 5.50 -14.12 7.13
CA LEU A 56 6.33 -15.14 6.50
C LEU A 56 7.72 -15.22 7.13
N PHE A 57 8.34 -14.07 7.39
CA PHE A 57 9.64 -14.01 8.04
C PHE A 57 9.60 -14.52 9.48
N ASN A 58 8.60 -14.11 10.27
CA ASN A 58 8.42 -14.58 11.65
C ASN A 58 8.24 -16.10 11.70
N ASN A 59 7.40 -16.67 10.82
CA ASN A 59 7.21 -18.11 10.71
C ASN A 59 8.53 -18.85 10.39
N GLN A 60 9.38 -18.27 9.53
CA GLN A 60 10.69 -18.84 9.24
C GLN A 60 11.60 -18.83 10.48
N LEU A 61 11.60 -17.74 11.25
CA LEU A 61 12.37 -17.64 12.49
C LEU A 61 11.88 -18.63 13.56
N GLU A 62 10.57 -18.85 13.68
CA GLU A 62 10.02 -19.83 14.63
C GLU A 62 10.39 -21.27 14.26
N GLN A 63 10.46 -21.59 12.96
CA GLN A 63 10.90 -22.91 12.49
C GLN A 63 12.40 -23.13 12.63
N GLN A 64 13.19 -22.07 12.70
CA GLN A 64 14.58 -22.17 13.12
C GLN A 64 14.59 -22.54 14.60
N GLN A 65 14.89 -23.80 14.91
CA GLN A 65 15.24 -24.19 16.28
C GLN A 65 16.40 -23.29 16.71
N HIS A 66 16.08 -22.33 17.58
CA HIS A 66 17.09 -21.56 18.27
C HIS A 66 17.76 -22.54 19.22
N GLN A 67 18.92 -23.06 18.82
CA GLN A 67 19.79 -23.77 19.75
C GLN A 67 20.22 -22.74 20.78
N ASP A 68 19.68 -22.85 21.98
CA ASP A 68 20.15 -22.04 23.10
C ASP A 68 21.64 -22.36 23.29
N LEU A 69 22.49 -21.38 23.00
CA LEU A 69 23.95 -21.50 23.10
C LEU A 69 24.41 -21.64 24.56
N PHE A 70 23.50 -21.47 25.51
CA PHE A 70 23.72 -21.57 26.93
C PHE A 70 22.93 -22.70 27.60
N ASP A 71 22.19 -23.52 26.84
CA ASP A 71 21.64 -24.78 27.38
C ASP A 71 22.80 -25.78 27.61
N PRO A 72 22.95 -26.33 28.83
CA PRO A 72 24.11 -27.14 29.24
C PRO A 72 24.20 -28.53 28.61
#